data_AF-A0A3D3ZGW3-F1
#
_entry.id   AF-A0A3D3ZGW3-F1
#
_cell.length_a   1.000
_cell.length_b   1.000
_cell.length_c   1.000
_cell.angle_alpha   90.00
_cell.angle_beta   90.00
_cell.angle_gamma   90.00
#
_symmetry.space_group_name_H-M   'P 1'
#
loop_
_entity.id
_entity.type
_entity.pdbx_description
1 polymer ?
#
loop_
_entity_poly.entity_id
_entity_poly.type
_entity_poly.pdbx_seq_one_letter_code
_entity_poly.pdbx_strand_id
1 'polypeptide(L)'
;MLALMTSITVRLVRNPPAIKTLLAVFDSVEQAGMGVSAIIAAGLVPATMEMMDQKIIQIVEPFAHAGLPIEAQAILIIDVDGYAASLDQQIAEVSRILLAHGGRDLRVASSPEERTQIWFARKSAAGAITRLAPSYYTVDITVPRSLLTETLFEVNQVCEKYGLRVGYVFHAGDGNLHPLIMIPDPEDSDLVERVHSAGREVVELAVSKGGSLSGEHGVGIEKRQYMPLMFNEAELAAMWDVKEVFDPQSLLNPGKVFPTKDTRRGGGGEEKGGDPWVAQSGMMAGNDLSPVRDEGDASVPTPLHTAPAPTRQGPTRQVDTMSPTSAEEAANILLSATEARRGVRIRGCAETSQER
;
A
#
# COMPACT_ATOMS: atom_id res chain seq x y z
N MET A 1 4.59 -16.82 -1.68
CA MET A 1 3.52 -16.97 -0.65
C MET A 1 3.81 -18.19 0.24
N LEU A 2 3.46 -18.11 1.52
CA LEU A 2 3.88 -19.12 2.51
C LEU A 2 2.75 -20.00 3.04
N ALA A 3 1.52 -19.48 3.15
CA ALA A 3 0.38 -20.19 3.71
C ALA A 3 -0.95 -19.55 3.27
N LEU A 4 -2.06 -20.24 3.55
CA LEU A 4 -3.41 -19.67 3.57
C LEU A 4 -3.79 -19.31 5.01
N MET A 5 -4.08 -18.04 5.28
CA MET A 5 -4.59 -17.62 6.58
C MET A 5 -6.09 -17.88 6.67
N THR A 6 -6.53 -18.65 7.67
CA THR A 6 -7.95 -18.99 7.87
C THR A 6 -8.60 -18.22 9.02
N SER A 7 -7.79 -17.66 9.92
CA SER A 7 -8.25 -16.81 11.01
C SER A 7 -7.14 -15.83 11.40
N ILE A 8 -7.52 -14.75 12.07
CA ILE A 8 -6.60 -13.74 12.58
C ILE A 8 -7.11 -13.24 13.94
N THR A 9 -6.20 -12.98 14.87
CA THR A 9 -6.47 -12.25 16.11
C THR A 9 -5.71 -10.94 16.04
N VAL A 10 -6.42 -9.82 16.17
CA VAL A 10 -5.85 -8.48 16.07
C VAL A 10 -5.99 -7.71 17.38
N ARG A 11 -5.04 -6.81 17.64
CA ARG A 11 -5.16 -5.86 18.74
C ARG A 11 -6.14 -4.76 18.35
N LEU A 12 -7.15 -4.53 19.18
CA LEU A 12 -8.03 -3.37 19.05
C LEU A 12 -7.46 -2.17 19.81
N VAL A 13 -7.65 -0.99 19.24
CA VAL A 13 -7.35 0.29 19.88
C VAL A 13 -8.66 1.03 20.14
N ARG A 14 -8.66 1.94 21.12
CA ARG A 14 -9.84 2.74 21.43
C ARG A 14 -10.03 3.80 20.34
N ASN A 15 -11.27 4.02 19.92
CA ASN A 15 -11.59 5.16 19.05
C ASN A 15 -11.21 6.48 19.73
N PRO A 16 -10.59 7.42 19.00
CA PRO A 16 -10.32 8.75 19.54
C PRO A 16 -11.66 9.44 19.88
N PRO A 17 -11.74 10.19 21.00
CA PRO A 17 -13.00 10.79 21.42
C PRO A 17 -13.44 11.98 20.55
N ALA A 18 -12.54 12.57 19.78
CA ALA A 18 -12.84 13.62 18.80
C ALA A 18 -11.84 13.60 17.64
N ILE A 19 -12.26 14.13 16.49
CA ILE A 19 -11.46 14.29 15.26
C ILE A 19 -11.81 15.65 14.64
N LYS A 20 -10.82 16.35 14.07
CA LYS A 20 -11.03 17.51 13.17
C LYS A 20 -10.28 17.30 11.86
N THR A 21 -10.92 17.68 10.77
CA THR A 21 -10.36 17.59 9.41
C THR A 21 -10.05 19.00 8.90
N LEU A 22 -8.82 19.20 8.44
CA LEU A 22 -8.35 20.40 7.77
C LEU A 22 -8.12 20.10 6.29
N LEU A 23 -8.67 20.93 5.41
CA LEU A 23 -8.32 21.00 4.00
C LEU A 23 -7.46 22.24 3.78
N ALA A 24 -6.32 22.08 3.10
CA ALA A 24 -5.44 23.19 2.73
C ALA A 24 -5.16 23.16 1.22
N VAL A 25 -5.10 24.34 0.61
CA VAL A 25 -4.90 24.51 -0.84
C VAL A 25 -3.48 24.97 -1.14
N PHE A 26 -2.91 24.49 -2.24
CA PHE A 26 -1.57 24.87 -2.70
C PHE A 26 -1.57 25.20 -4.18
N ASP A 27 -0.62 26.06 -4.58
CA ASP A 27 -0.39 26.46 -5.97
C ASP A 27 0.65 25.58 -6.68
N SER A 28 1.13 24.53 -6.01
CA SER A 28 1.90 23.45 -6.63
C SER A 28 1.88 22.18 -5.76
N VAL A 29 2.14 21.03 -6.37
CA VAL A 29 2.33 19.75 -5.66
C VAL A 29 3.57 19.79 -4.77
N GLU A 30 4.60 20.50 -5.23
CA GLU A 30 5.88 20.70 -4.57
C GLU A 30 5.72 21.45 -3.23
N GLN A 31 4.94 22.54 -3.22
CA GLN A 31 4.62 23.30 -2.00
C GLN A 31 3.82 22.45 -1.00
N ALA A 32 2.87 21.64 -1.48
CA ALA A 32 2.14 20.71 -0.61
C ALA A 32 3.12 19.70 0.04
N GLY A 33 4.05 19.12 -0.72
CA GLY A 33 5.11 18.25 -0.21
C GLY A 33 6.05 18.93 0.81
N MET A 34 6.36 20.22 0.63
CA MET A 34 7.11 21.00 1.60
C MET A 34 6.32 21.21 2.89
N GLY A 35 5.02 21.50 2.80
CA GLY A 35 4.14 21.65 3.96
C GLY A 35 4.05 20.36 4.79
N VAL A 36 3.91 19.21 4.12
CA VAL A 36 3.96 17.87 4.72
C VAL A 36 5.27 17.66 5.48
N SER A 37 6.40 17.91 4.81
CA SER A 37 7.73 17.77 5.42
C SER A 37 7.91 18.67 6.64
N ALA A 38 7.41 19.90 6.58
CA ALA A 38 7.51 20.86 7.68
C ALA A 38 6.65 20.47 8.89
N ILE A 39 5.45 19.92 8.69
CA ILE A 39 4.61 19.39 9.78
C ILE A 39 5.36 18.28 10.52
N ILE A 40 5.91 17.32 9.77
CA ILE A 40 6.66 16.20 10.36
C ILE A 40 7.94 16.69 11.06
N ALA A 41 8.66 17.63 10.46
CA ALA A 41 9.88 18.21 11.05
C ALA A 41 9.60 18.99 12.35
N ALA A 42 8.39 19.54 12.52
CA ALA A 42 7.93 20.15 13.76
C ALA A 42 7.56 19.13 14.84
N GLY A 43 7.63 17.82 14.56
CA GLY A 43 7.26 16.75 15.49
C GLY A 43 5.76 16.49 15.58
N LEU A 44 4.96 17.09 14.68
CA LEU A 44 3.53 16.85 14.62
C LEU A 44 3.25 15.58 13.81
N VAL A 45 2.43 14.70 14.36
CA VAL A 45 2.01 13.46 13.70
C VAL A 45 0.48 13.44 13.66
N PRO A 46 -0.14 14.09 12.65
CA PRO A 46 -1.57 13.98 12.42
C PRO A 46 -1.99 12.51 12.26
N ALA A 47 -3.26 12.22 12.56
CA ALA A 47 -3.81 10.87 12.40
C ALA A 47 -3.79 10.42 10.93
N THR A 48 -4.01 11.37 10.02
CA THR A 48 -3.84 11.16 8.58
C THR A 48 -3.36 12.44 7.90
N MET A 49 -2.64 12.29 6.80
CA MET A 49 -2.25 13.39 5.93
C MET A 49 -2.18 12.90 4.49
N GLU A 50 -3.17 13.31 3.70
CA GLU A 50 -3.42 12.85 2.34
C GLU A 50 -3.28 13.99 1.35
N MET A 51 -2.82 13.71 0.13
CA MET A 51 -2.73 14.69 -0.95
C MET A 51 -3.51 14.24 -2.19
N MET A 52 -4.07 15.21 -2.92
CA MET A 52 -4.54 15.06 -4.30
C MET A 52 -4.04 16.23 -5.16
N ASP A 53 -3.63 15.97 -6.40
CA ASP A 53 -3.29 17.01 -7.37
C ASP A 53 -4.52 17.55 -8.12
N GLN A 54 -4.35 18.65 -8.85
CA GLN A 54 -5.44 19.30 -9.59
C GLN A 54 -6.20 18.33 -10.50
N LYS A 55 -5.47 17.47 -11.22
CA LYS A 55 -6.08 16.55 -12.18
C LYS A 55 -7.08 15.65 -11.46
N ILE A 56 -6.68 15.08 -10.33
CA ILE A 56 -7.57 14.24 -9.53
C ILE A 56 -8.74 15.06 -8.96
N ILE A 57 -8.49 16.26 -8.43
CA ILE A 57 -9.54 17.13 -7.89
C ILE A 57 -10.62 17.41 -8.94
N GLN A 58 -10.22 17.77 -10.16
CA GLN A 58 -11.13 18.07 -11.28
C GLN A 58 -11.98 16.87 -11.72
N ILE A 59 -11.49 15.65 -11.54
CA ILE A 59 -12.24 14.43 -11.90
C ILE A 59 -13.21 14.03 -10.79
N VAL A 60 -12.78 14.19 -9.53
CA VAL A 60 -13.53 13.74 -8.36
C VAL A 60 -14.67 14.69 -8.01
N GLU A 61 -14.42 16.00 -8.03
CA GLU A 61 -15.39 17.01 -7.55
C GLU A 61 -16.74 16.96 -8.29
N PRO A 62 -16.83 16.80 -9.63
CA PRO A 62 -18.11 16.71 -10.33
C PRO A 62 -19.01 15.54 -9.93
N PHE A 63 -18.49 14.55 -9.19
CA PHE A 63 -19.24 13.41 -8.70
C PHE A 63 -19.40 13.43 -7.18
N ALA A 64 -18.34 13.79 -6.46
CA ALA A 64 -18.35 13.77 -5.00
C ALA A 64 -19.02 15.00 -4.38
N HIS A 65 -19.02 16.14 -5.09
CA HIS A 65 -19.59 17.41 -4.64
C HIS A 65 -19.15 17.79 -3.21
N ALA A 66 -17.86 17.65 -2.92
CA ALA A 66 -17.30 17.90 -1.59
C ALA A 66 -16.87 19.37 -1.41
N GLY A 67 -17.07 20.22 -2.42
CA GLY A 67 -16.62 21.60 -2.42
C GLY A 67 -15.10 21.69 -2.51
N LEU A 68 -14.47 20.76 -3.25
CA LEU A 68 -13.04 20.82 -3.50
C LEU A 68 -12.71 21.96 -4.49
N PRO A 69 -11.64 22.73 -4.26
CA PRO A 69 -11.26 23.83 -5.13
C PRO A 69 -10.61 23.31 -6.42
N ILE A 70 -11.37 23.23 -7.52
CA ILE A 70 -10.91 22.69 -8.82
C ILE A 70 -9.75 23.47 -9.47
N GLU A 71 -9.51 24.71 -9.05
CA GLU A 71 -8.39 25.55 -9.49
C GLU A 71 -7.11 25.33 -8.66
N ALA A 72 -7.18 24.55 -7.58
CA ALA A 72 -6.02 24.21 -6.75
C ALA A 72 -5.06 23.29 -7.51
N GLN A 73 -3.76 23.58 -7.45
CA GLN A 73 -2.74 22.70 -8.02
C GLN A 73 -2.53 21.44 -7.16
N ALA A 74 -2.70 21.57 -5.84
CA ALA A 74 -2.80 20.46 -4.91
C ALA A 74 -3.67 20.82 -3.71
N ILE A 75 -4.23 19.81 -3.06
CA ILE A 75 -4.82 19.94 -1.72
C ILE A 75 -4.20 18.93 -0.76
N LEU A 76 -4.10 19.34 0.51
CA LEU A 76 -3.85 18.44 1.64
C LEU A 76 -5.14 18.26 2.43
N ILE A 77 -5.43 17.02 2.83
CA ILE A 77 -6.49 16.65 3.75
C ILE A 77 -5.82 16.04 4.98
N ILE A 78 -6.01 16.67 6.14
CA ILE A 78 -5.32 16.33 7.38
C ILE A 78 -6.36 16.08 8.46
N ASP A 79 -6.37 14.87 9.05
CA ASP A 79 -7.11 14.64 10.29
C ASP A 79 -6.17 14.75 11.49
N VAL A 80 -6.59 15.50 12.50
CA VAL A 80 -6.04 15.41 13.86
C VAL A 80 -7.10 14.80 14.77
N ASP A 81 -6.66 13.94 15.69
CA ASP A 81 -7.55 13.25 16.60
C ASP A 81 -7.05 13.30 18.05
N GLY A 82 -7.90 12.84 18.97
CA GLY A 82 -7.63 12.85 20.40
C GLY A 82 -8.74 13.53 21.20
N TYR A 83 -8.37 14.16 22.31
CA TYR A 83 -9.34 14.86 23.16
C TYR A 83 -9.76 16.19 22.54
N ALA A 84 -11.05 16.50 22.59
CA ALA A 84 -11.61 17.72 21.98
C ALA A 84 -10.85 19.01 22.38
N ALA A 85 -10.37 19.08 23.63
CA ALA A 85 -9.62 20.22 24.15
C ALA A 85 -8.25 20.45 23.49
N SER A 86 -7.63 19.44 22.87
CA SER A 86 -6.33 19.60 22.18
C SER A 86 -6.47 19.88 20.69
N LEU A 87 -7.62 19.61 20.08
CA LEU A 87 -7.74 19.64 18.61
C LEU A 87 -7.59 21.04 18.03
N ASP A 88 -8.13 22.08 18.70
CA ASP A 88 -8.00 23.46 18.22
C ASP A 88 -6.55 23.93 18.18
N GLN A 89 -5.76 23.57 19.20
CA GLN A 89 -4.34 23.91 19.24
C GLN A 89 -3.55 23.16 18.16
N GLN A 90 -3.83 21.87 17.97
CA GLN A 90 -3.20 21.07 16.90
C GLN A 90 -3.53 21.64 15.51
N ILE A 91 -4.79 21.94 15.24
CA ILE A 91 -5.21 22.58 13.98
C ILE A 91 -4.53 23.92 13.80
N ALA A 92 -4.45 24.77 14.82
CA ALA A 92 -3.81 26.07 14.73
C ALA A 92 -2.30 25.96 14.41
N GLU A 93 -1.62 24.99 15.03
CA GLU A 93 -0.19 24.77 14.80
C GLU A 93 0.10 24.24 13.39
N VAL A 94 -0.66 23.23 12.95
CA VAL A 94 -0.63 22.71 11.58
C VAL A 94 -0.92 23.85 10.59
N SER A 95 -1.97 24.63 10.84
CA SER A 95 -2.36 25.74 9.96
C SER A 95 -1.26 26.78 9.80
N ARG A 96 -0.61 27.17 10.91
CA ARG A 96 0.51 28.10 10.90
C ARG A 96 1.68 27.58 10.05
N ILE A 97 2.00 26.30 10.16
CA ILE A 97 3.07 25.67 9.37
C ILE A 97 2.70 25.69 7.89
N LEU A 98 1.49 25.27 7.53
CA LEU A 98 1.05 25.22 6.13
C LEU A 98 1.05 26.60 5.49
N LEU A 99 0.50 27.62 6.18
CA LEU A 99 0.51 29.01 5.69
C LEU A 99 1.94 29.53 5.44
N ALA A 100 2.90 29.18 6.30
CA ALA A 100 4.30 29.56 6.13
C ALA A 100 4.99 28.87 4.94
N HIS A 101 4.41 27.78 4.42
CA HIS A 101 4.95 26.98 3.31
C HIS A 101 4.06 27.04 2.05
N GLY A 102 3.30 28.14 1.88
CA GLY A 102 2.52 28.40 0.67
C GLY A 102 1.11 27.80 0.66
N GLY A 103 0.64 27.25 1.79
CA GLY A 103 -0.76 26.87 1.95
C GLY A 103 -1.67 28.10 1.97
N ARG A 104 -2.84 27.99 1.35
CA ARG A 104 -3.90 29.00 1.34
C ARG A 104 -5.27 28.36 1.51
N ASP A 105 -6.29 29.20 1.73
CA ASP A 105 -7.70 28.78 1.83
C ASP A 105 -7.92 27.59 2.77
N LEU A 106 -7.26 27.62 3.94
CA LEU A 106 -7.37 26.59 4.96
C LEU A 106 -8.81 26.53 5.48
N ARG A 107 -9.45 25.37 5.29
CA ARG A 107 -10.84 25.11 5.68
C ARG A 107 -10.89 23.93 6.65
N VAL A 108 -11.32 24.20 7.87
CA VAL A 108 -11.66 23.15 8.85
C VAL A 108 -13.08 22.71 8.60
N ALA A 109 -13.31 21.39 8.49
CA ALA A 109 -14.66 20.84 8.36
C ALA A 109 -15.50 21.24 9.59
N SER A 110 -16.66 21.84 9.33
CA SER A 110 -17.58 22.37 10.33
C SER A 110 -18.52 21.30 10.91
N SER A 111 -18.65 20.15 10.24
CA SER A 111 -19.51 19.05 10.68
C SER A 111 -18.95 17.66 10.32
N PRO A 112 -19.40 16.59 10.98
CA PRO A 112 -19.09 15.21 10.61
C PRO A 112 -19.48 14.84 9.17
N GLU A 113 -20.56 15.43 8.65
CA GLU A 113 -21.05 15.23 7.29
C GLU A 113 -20.10 15.86 6.28
N GLU A 114 -19.66 17.10 6.50
CA GLU A 114 -18.66 17.77 5.65
C GLU A 114 -17.35 16.98 5.62
N ARG A 115 -16.88 16.51 6.79
CA ARG A 115 -15.73 15.61 6.88
C ARG A 115 -15.94 14.35 6.04
N THR A 116 -17.10 13.70 6.20
CA THR A 116 -17.42 12.46 5.46
C THR A 116 -17.39 12.69 3.97
N GLN A 117 -17.87 13.85 3.50
CA GLN A 117 -17.89 14.19 2.08
C GLN A 117 -16.49 14.45 1.52
N ILE A 118 -15.62 15.15 2.26
CA ILE A 118 -14.21 15.33 1.90
C ILE A 118 -13.51 13.97 1.78
N TRP A 119 -13.72 13.07 2.75
CA TRP A 119 -13.12 11.74 2.73
C TRP A 119 -13.71 10.83 1.66
N PHE A 120 -15.00 10.96 1.35
CA PHE A 120 -15.62 10.28 0.23
C PHE A 120 -14.93 10.68 -1.08
N ALA A 121 -14.74 11.98 -1.32
CA ALA A 121 -14.02 12.48 -2.48
C ALA A 121 -12.60 11.88 -2.58
N ARG A 122 -11.80 11.95 -1.51
CA ARG A 122 -10.45 11.38 -1.47
C ARG A 122 -10.41 9.87 -1.76
N LYS A 123 -11.38 9.11 -1.24
CA LYS A 123 -11.45 7.65 -1.45
C LYS A 123 -11.96 7.28 -2.84
N SER A 124 -12.76 8.13 -3.47
CA SER A 124 -13.28 7.91 -4.83
C SER A 124 -12.27 8.17 -5.93
N ALA A 125 -11.13 8.80 -5.64
CA ALA A 125 -10.15 9.23 -6.64
C ALA A 125 -9.70 8.14 -7.63
N ALA A 126 -9.33 6.96 -7.13
CA ALA A 126 -8.88 5.84 -7.96
C ALA A 126 -10.00 5.30 -8.87
N GLY A 127 -11.25 5.30 -8.41
CA GLY A 127 -12.40 4.93 -9.24
C GLY A 127 -12.75 6.02 -10.25
N ALA A 128 -12.61 7.29 -9.87
CA ALA A 128 -13.00 8.44 -10.69
C ALA A 128 -12.12 8.60 -11.93
N ILE A 129 -10.84 8.19 -11.88
CA ILE A 129 -9.89 8.30 -13.00
C ILE A 129 -10.37 7.58 -14.27
N THR A 130 -11.25 6.57 -14.12
CA THR A 130 -11.87 5.84 -15.24
C THR A 130 -12.72 6.74 -16.16
N ARG A 131 -13.07 7.94 -15.71
CA ARG A 131 -13.74 8.97 -16.52
C ARG A 131 -12.80 9.68 -17.51
N LEU A 132 -11.49 9.63 -17.28
CA LEU A 132 -10.49 10.23 -18.18
C LEU A 132 -9.81 9.21 -19.09
N ALA A 133 -9.64 7.98 -18.61
CA ALA A 133 -8.98 6.90 -19.33
C ALA A 133 -9.62 5.56 -18.93
N PRO A 134 -9.83 4.62 -19.87
CA PRO A 134 -10.42 3.33 -19.56
C PRO A 134 -9.56 2.48 -18.61
N SER A 135 -8.26 2.74 -18.54
CA SER A 135 -7.34 2.08 -17.61
C SER A 135 -6.28 3.05 -17.09
N TYR A 136 -5.57 2.64 -16.03
CA TYR A 136 -4.43 3.34 -15.46
C TYR A 136 -3.50 2.35 -14.76
N TYR A 137 -2.23 2.73 -14.66
CA TYR A 137 -1.21 1.98 -13.95
C TYR A 137 -0.80 2.75 -12.68
N THR A 138 -0.95 2.09 -11.54
CA THR A 138 -0.66 2.68 -10.21
C THR A 138 0.74 2.30 -9.78
N VAL A 139 1.60 3.30 -9.59
CA VAL A 139 2.97 3.09 -9.15
C VAL A 139 3.07 3.26 -7.63
N ASP A 140 2.69 2.26 -6.85
CA ASP A 140 2.80 2.31 -5.39
C ASP A 140 4.27 2.24 -4.93
N ILE A 141 4.81 3.35 -4.42
CA ILE A 141 6.19 3.45 -3.90
C ILE A 141 6.20 4.23 -2.59
N THR A 142 7.28 4.08 -1.81
CA THR A 142 7.56 4.99 -0.69
C THR A 142 8.90 5.66 -0.85
N VAL A 143 9.05 6.86 -0.30
CA VAL A 143 10.32 7.59 -0.17
C VAL A 143 10.39 8.25 1.21
N PRO A 144 11.60 8.59 1.70
CA PRO A 144 11.72 9.47 2.87
C PRO A 144 10.91 10.75 2.68
N ARG A 145 10.13 11.14 3.69
CA ARG A 145 9.22 12.29 3.62
C ARG A 145 9.91 13.59 3.23
N SER A 146 11.17 13.76 3.65
CA SER A 146 12.03 14.89 3.28
C SER A 146 12.34 14.98 1.78
N LEU A 147 12.13 13.90 1.02
CA LEU A 147 12.37 13.81 -0.43
C LEU A 147 11.07 13.81 -1.24
N LEU A 148 9.90 14.00 -0.62
CA LEU A 148 8.61 13.96 -1.30
C LEU A 148 8.53 14.94 -2.47
N THR A 149 8.88 16.21 -2.22
CA THR A 149 8.84 17.27 -3.23
C THR A 149 9.76 16.97 -4.42
N GLU A 150 11.00 16.56 -4.15
CA GLU A 150 11.98 16.22 -5.18
C GLU A 150 11.54 15.00 -6.00
N THR A 151 11.02 13.97 -5.33
CA THR A 151 10.55 12.75 -5.99
C THR A 151 9.36 13.04 -6.91
N LEU A 152 8.39 13.85 -6.48
CA LEU A 152 7.24 14.21 -7.31
C LEU A 152 7.65 14.98 -8.57
N PHE A 153 8.63 15.88 -8.45
CA PHE A 153 9.20 16.60 -9.58
C PHE A 153 9.85 15.63 -10.59
N GLU A 154 10.68 14.70 -10.12
CA GLU A 154 11.35 13.73 -10.99
C GLU A 154 10.37 12.71 -11.60
N VAL A 155 9.33 12.27 -10.87
CA VAL A 155 8.26 11.43 -11.44
C VAL A 155 7.54 12.14 -12.58
N ASN A 156 7.29 13.45 -12.46
CA ASN A 156 6.75 14.25 -13.56
C ASN A 156 7.69 14.26 -14.77
N GLN A 157 9.01 14.40 -14.56
CA GLN A 157 10.00 14.35 -15.63
C GLN A 157 10.04 12.98 -16.32
N VAL A 158 9.95 11.89 -15.56
CA VAL A 158 9.85 10.53 -16.12
C VAL A 158 8.59 10.42 -16.98
N CYS A 159 7.43 10.84 -16.47
CA CYS A 159 6.18 10.79 -17.24
C CYS A 159 6.26 11.64 -18.52
N GLU A 160 6.86 12.84 -18.45
CA GLU A 160 7.07 13.71 -19.61
C GLU A 160 8.00 13.08 -20.66
N LYS A 161 9.12 12.50 -20.22
CA LYS A 161 10.07 11.75 -21.07
C LYS A 161 9.38 10.66 -21.89
N TYR A 162 8.43 9.95 -21.28
CA TYR A 162 7.64 8.91 -21.94
C TYR A 162 6.36 9.43 -22.62
N GLY A 163 6.04 10.73 -22.55
CA GLY A 163 4.81 11.29 -23.12
C GLY A 163 3.54 10.74 -22.48
N LEU A 164 3.53 10.59 -21.16
CA LEU A 164 2.45 9.99 -20.38
C LEU A 164 1.76 11.02 -19.49
N ARG A 165 0.46 10.82 -19.26
CA ARG A 165 -0.34 11.63 -18.33
C ARG A 165 -0.38 10.96 -16.97
N VAL A 166 -0.15 11.72 -15.91
CA VAL A 166 -0.15 11.22 -14.52
C VAL A 166 -0.98 12.12 -13.61
N GLY A 167 -1.76 11.51 -12.73
CA GLY A 167 -2.42 12.15 -11.59
C GLY A 167 -1.88 11.61 -10.27
N TYR A 168 -2.10 12.34 -9.17
CA TYR A 168 -1.52 11.98 -7.87
C TYR A 168 -2.57 11.87 -6.78
N VAL A 169 -2.48 10.76 -6.05
CA VAL A 169 -3.23 10.48 -4.84
C VAL A 169 -2.26 9.81 -3.89
N PHE A 170 -2.04 10.32 -2.68
CA PHE A 170 -1.07 9.65 -1.82
C PHE A 170 -1.14 9.95 -0.33
N HIS A 171 -0.59 9.01 0.45
CA HIS A 171 -0.44 9.09 1.90
C HIS A 171 0.83 9.90 2.23
N ALA A 172 0.69 11.22 2.13
CA ALA A 172 1.80 12.14 2.29
C ALA A 172 2.46 12.04 3.68
N GLY A 173 1.67 11.73 4.71
CA GLY A 173 2.15 11.52 6.09
C GLY A 173 3.21 10.46 6.26
N ASP A 174 3.22 9.45 5.39
CA ASP A 174 4.09 8.27 5.48
C ASP A 174 5.10 8.20 4.32
N GLY A 175 5.04 9.16 3.39
CA GLY A 175 5.90 9.18 2.22
C GLY A 175 5.54 8.14 1.16
N ASN A 176 4.31 7.61 1.17
CA ASN A 176 3.83 6.60 0.21
C ASN A 176 3.08 7.27 -0.93
N LEU A 177 3.67 7.31 -2.13
CA LEU A 177 3.12 7.91 -3.34
C LEU A 177 2.34 6.88 -4.17
N HIS A 178 1.25 7.34 -4.80
CA HIS A 178 0.57 6.62 -5.89
C HIS A 178 0.42 7.52 -7.12
N PRO A 179 1.47 7.65 -7.96
CA PRO A 179 1.32 8.16 -9.32
C PRO A 179 0.40 7.23 -10.11
N LEU A 180 -0.68 7.81 -10.65
CA LEU A 180 -1.67 7.10 -11.45
C LEU A 180 -1.43 7.47 -12.92
N ILE A 181 -0.66 6.64 -13.62
CA ILE A 181 -0.31 6.83 -15.03
C ILE A 181 -1.51 6.39 -15.87
N MET A 182 -2.09 7.31 -16.64
CA MET A 182 -3.33 7.08 -17.39
C MET A 182 -3.07 6.30 -18.69
N ILE A 183 -3.92 5.31 -18.99
CA ILE A 183 -3.86 4.48 -20.20
C ILE A 183 -5.14 4.74 -21.02
N PRO A 184 -5.13 5.73 -21.94
CA PRO A 184 -6.29 6.06 -22.77
C PRO A 184 -6.70 4.94 -23.75
N ASP A 185 -5.74 4.14 -24.20
CA ASP A 185 -5.96 3.01 -25.11
C ASP A 185 -5.14 1.79 -24.64
N PRO A 186 -5.76 0.80 -23.96
CA PRO A 186 -5.06 -0.38 -23.47
C PRO A 186 -4.69 -1.38 -24.58
N GLU A 187 -5.21 -1.22 -25.80
CA GLU A 187 -4.86 -2.07 -26.95
C GLU A 187 -3.61 -1.55 -27.70
N ASP A 188 -3.17 -0.33 -27.41
CA ASP A 188 -1.92 0.24 -27.93
C ASP A 188 -0.71 -0.33 -27.17
N SER A 189 -0.06 -1.33 -27.75
CA SER A 189 1.11 -1.98 -27.17
C SER A 189 2.29 -1.04 -26.94
N ASP A 190 2.48 -0.03 -27.78
CA ASP A 190 3.58 0.94 -27.64
C ASP A 190 3.33 1.89 -26.47
N LEU A 191 2.07 2.30 -26.27
CA LEU A 191 1.66 3.03 -25.07
C LEU A 191 1.88 2.19 -23.80
N VAL A 192 1.43 0.93 -23.80
CA VAL A 192 1.57 0.03 -22.64
C VAL A 192 3.04 -0.19 -22.29
N GLU A 193 3.92 -0.38 -23.27
CA GLU A 193 5.36 -0.54 -23.03
C GLU A 193 6.00 0.73 -22.47
N ARG A 194 5.61 1.92 -22.95
CA ARG A 194 6.04 3.19 -22.35
C ARG A 194 5.58 3.34 -20.91
N VAL A 195 4.36 2.92 -20.59
CA VAL A 195 3.81 2.95 -19.22
C VAL A 195 4.61 2.03 -18.29
N HIS A 196 4.91 0.79 -18.72
CA HIS A 196 5.74 -0.12 -17.93
C HIS A 196 7.17 0.39 -17.77
N SER A 197 7.75 0.99 -18.82
CA SER A 197 9.08 1.61 -18.75
C SER A 197 9.12 2.77 -17.78
N ALA A 198 8.12 3.67 -17.81
CA ALA A 198 8.00 4.75 -16.85
C ALA A 198 7.80 4.23 -15.42
N GLY A 199 6.95 3.21 -15.23
CA GLY A 199 6.75 2.55 -13.95
C GLY A 199 8.04 1.99 -13.35
N ARG A 200 8.86 1.33 -14.18
CA ARG A 200 10.18 0.82 -13.79
C ARG A 200 11.09 1.95 -13.32
N GLU A 201 11.23 3.02 -14.10
CA GLU A 201 12.10 4.15 -13.77
C GLU A 201 11.66 4.85 -12.48
N VAL A 202 10.35 4.96 -12.24
CA VAL A 202 9.81 5.48 -10.96
C VAL A 202 10.13 4.57 -9.77
N VAL A 203 10.06 3.25 -9.94
CA VAL A 203 10.44 2.28 -8.89
C VAL A 203 11.95 2.36 -8.59
N GLU A 204 12.78 2.38 -9.63
CA GLU A 204 14.23 2.55 -9.51
C GLU A 204 14.58 3.86 -8.80
N LEU A 205 13.89 4.95 -9.17
CA LEU A 205 14.03 6.25 -8.53
C LEU A 205 13.73 6.18 -7.03
N ALA A 206 12.59 5.60 -6.65
CA ALA A 206 12.19 5.48 -5.24
C ALA A 206 13.23 4.71 -4.42
N VAL A 207 13.68 3.56 -4.93
CA VAL A 207 14.68 2.73 -4.26
C VAL A 207 16.02 3.45 -4.15
N SER A 208 16.46 4.17 -5.20
CA SER A 208 17.71 4.95 -5.19
C SER A 208 17.73 6.04 -4.11
N LYS A 209 16.56 6.53 -3.71
CA LYS A 209 16.38 7.54 -2.65
C LYS A 209 16.20 6.93 -1.25
N GLY A 210 16.46 5.62 -1.09
CA GLY A 210 16.25 4.91 0.18
C GLY A 210 14.78 4.62 0.49
N GLY A 211 13.94 4.63 -0.54
CA GLY A 211 12.53 4.26 -0.50
C GLY A 211 12.28 2.76 -0.65
N SER A 212 11.01 2.39 -0.87
CA SER A 212 10.57 1.01 -1.16
C SER A 212 9.91 0.94 -2.52
N LEU A 213 10.12 -0.18 -3.22
CA LEU A 213 9.41 -0.51 -4.46
C LEU A 213 7.89 -0.71 -4.27
N SER A 214 7.43 -0.87 -3.02
CA SER A 214 6.00 -0.92 -2.67
C SER A 214 5.77 -0.31 -1.29
N GLY A 215 4.77 0.56 -1.19
CA GLY A 215 4.28 1.10 0.08
C GLY A 215 3.29 0.16 0.75
N GLU A 216 2.23 -0.20 0.02
CA GLU A 216 1.12 -0.98 0.60
C GLU A 216 0.58 -2.12 -0.29
N HIS A 217 0.79 -2.10 -1.62
CA HIS A 217 0.15 -3.08 -2.52
C HIS A 217 0.90 -4.42 -2.61
N GLY A 218 2.14 -4.46 -2.14
CA GLY A 218 3.01 -5.61 -2.20
C GLY A 218 3.68 -5.81 -3.56
N VAL A 219 4.40 -6.93 -3.67
CA VAL A 219 5.27 -7.22 -4.83
C VAL A 219 4.51 -7.91 -5.98
N GLY A 220 3.69 -8.91 -5.64
CA GLY A 220 2.91 -9.66 -6.63
C GLY A 220 3.76 -10.25 -7.76
N ILE A 221 3.21 -10.26 -8.98
CA ILE A 221 3.97 -10.61 -10.20
C ILE A 221 4.72 -9.38 -10.71
N GLU A 222 4.02 -8.25 -10.70
CA GLU A 222 4.39 -6.99 -11.33
C GLU A 222 5.78 -6.50 -10.86
N LYS A 223 6.02 -6.47 -9.54
CA LYS A 223 7.28 -5.95 -8.99
C LYS A 223 8.34 -7.00 -8.68
N ARG A 224 8.08 -8.29 -8.94
CA ARG A 224 9.00 -9.37 -8.53
C ARG A 224 10.39 -9.18 -9.13
N GLN A 225 10.45 -8.68 -10.36
CA GLN A 225 11.70 -8.47 -11.10
C GLN A 225 12.52 -7.29 -10.54
N TYR A 226 11.89 -6.40 -9.77
CA TYR A 226 12.52 -5.24 -9.14
C TYR A 226 13.04 -5.52 -7.73
N MET A 227 12.74 -6.70 -7.16
CA MET A 227 13.23 -7.11 -5.84
C MET A 227 14.76 -7.00 -5.68
N PRO A 228 15.60 -7.33 -6.69
CA PRO A 228 17.06 -7.13 -6.59
C PRO A 228 17.52 -5.68 -6.45
N LEU A 229 16.65 -4.70 -6.73
CA LEU A 229 16.97 -3.28 -6.47
C LEU A 229 17.00 -3.00 -4.96
N MET A 230 16.19 -3.71 -4.17
CA MET A 230 15.99 -3.45 -2.74
C MET A 230 16.68 -4.50 -1.85
N PHE A 231 16.86 -5.72 -2.35
CA PHE A 231 17.42 -6.84 -1.60
C PHE A 231 18.62 -7.44 -2.33
N ASN A 232 19.69 -7.69 -1.59
CA ASN A 232 20.86 -8.36 -2.13
C ASN A 232 20.62 -9.89 -2.29
N GLU A 233 21.56 -10.57 -2.94
CA GLU A 233 21.45 -12.01 -3.22
C GLU A 233 21.27 -12.85 -1.96
N ALA A 234 21.94 -12.51 -0.85
CA ALA A 234 21.85 -13.27 0.40
C ALA A 234 20.48 -13.10 1.07
N GLU A 235 19.90 -11.90 1.03
CA GLU A 235 18.55 -11.62 1.53
C GLU A 235 17.49 -12.34 0.70
N LEU A 236 17.61 -12.30 -0.63
CA LEU A 236 16.72 -13.02 -1.53
C LEU A 236 16.83 -14.54 -1.35
N ALA A 237 18.04 -15.06 -1.12
CA ALA A 237 18.25 -16.47 -0.81
C ALA A 237 17.57 -16.85 0.52
N ALA A 238 17.72 -16.03 1.57
CA ALA A 238 17.06 -16.26 2.85
C ALA A 238 15.53 -16.26 2.73
N MET A 239 14.95 -15.37 1.92
CA MET A 239 13.52 -15.38 1.63
C MET A 239 13.08 -16.69 0.94
N TRP A 240 13.91 -17.20 0.04
CA TRP A 240 13.68 -18.49 -0.62
C TRP A 240 13.79 -19.67 0.33
N ASP A 241 14.75 -19.66 1.26
CA ASP A 241 14.90 -20.71 2.28
C ASP A 241 13.63 -20.82 3.13
N VAL A 242 13.07 -19.68 3.56
CA VAL A 242 11.79 -19.65 4.27
C VAL A 242 10.66 -20.20 3.40
N LYS A 243 10.59 -19.80 2.11
CA LYS A 243 9.58 -20.32 1.17
C LYS A 243 9.66 -21.84 1.03
N GLU A 244 10.85 -22.43 0.97
CA GLU A 244 11.02 -23.88 0.81
C GLU A 244 10.65 -24.67 2.07
N VAL A 245 10.81 -24.08 3.26
CA VAL A 245 10.36 -24.72 4.51
C VAL A 245 8.83 -24.85 4.55
N PHE A 246 8.11 -23.79 4.16
CA PHE A 246 6.65 -23.75 4.25
C PHE A 246 5.93 -24.30 3.01
N ASP A 247 6.55 -24.22 1.83
CA ASP A 247 5.99 -24.69 0.57
C ASP A 247 7.08 -25.31 -0.34
N PRO A 248 7.59 -26.49 0.01
CA PRO A 248 8.69 -27.14 -0.70
C PRO A 248 8.35 -27.49 -2.15
N GLN A 249 7.07 -27.69 -2.46
CA GLN A 249 6.58 -28.02 -3.80
C GLN A 249 6.20 -26.78 -4.62
N SER A 250 6.32 -25.57 -4.05
CA SER A 250 5.96 -24.30 -4.69
C SER A 250 4.50 -24.22 -5.19
N LEU A 251 3.56 -24.86 -4.47
CA LEU A 251 2.14 -24.89 -4.87
C LEU A 251 1.38 -23.60 -4.49
N LEU A 252 1.84 -22.90 -3.47
CA LEU A 252 1.18 -21.70 -2.95
C LEU A 252 1.57 -20.47 -3.76
N ASN A 253 0.67 -20.12 -4.69
CA ASN A 253 0.70 -18.91 -5.53
C ASN A 253 2.04 -18.78 -6.28
N PRO A 254 2.37 -19.74 -7.17
CA PRO A 254 3.66 -19.79 -7.85
C PRO A 254 3.91 -18.55 -8.72
N GLY A 255 5.18 -18.20 -8.88
CA GLY A 255 5.60 -17.08 -9.73
C GLY A 255 5.38 -15.67 -9.15
N LYS A 256 4.86 -15.55 -7.92
CA LYS A 256 4.65 -14.24 -7.26
C LYS A 256 5.67 -13.98 -6.15
N VAL A 257 5.91 -12.71 -5.88
CA VAL A 257 6.77 -12.11 -4.84
C VAL A 257 8.27 -12.31 -5.08
N PHE A 258 8.70 -13.54 -5.31
CA PHE A 258 10.12 -13.85 -5.40
C PHE A 258 10.61 -13.86 -6.86
N PRO A 259 11.81 -13.31 -7.15
CA PRO A 259 12.53 -13.60 -8.38
C PRO A 259 12.72 -15.10 -8.60
N THR A 260 12.95 -15.51 -9.85
CA THR A 260 13.15 -16.93 -10.22
C THR A 260 14.34 -17.54 -9.45
N LYS A 261 14.27 -18.85 -9.17
CA LYS A 261 15.26 -19.55 -8.34
C LYS A 261 16.70 -19.51 -8.88
N ASP A 262 16.88 -19.23 -10.18
CA ASP A 262 18.21 -19.17 -10.80
C ASP A 262 19.06 -17.99 -10.29
N THR A 263 18.47 -17.01 -9.60
CA THR A 263 19.22 -15.95 -8.92
C THR A 263 20.01 -16.43 -7.69
N ARG A 264 19.96 -17.72 -7.32
CA ARG A 264 20.72 -18.30 -6.18
C ARG A 264 22.20 -18.52 -6.47
N ARG A 265 22.63 -18.44 -7.73
CA ARG A 265 24.03 -18.65 -8.10
C ARG A 265 24.45 -17.45 -8.93
N GLY A 266 25.43 -16.69 -8.46
CA GLY A 266 26.08 -15.59 -9.19
C GLY A 266 26.74 -16.05 -10.50
N GLY A 267 25.92 -16.51 -11.44
CA GLY A 267 26.26 -16.74 -12.83
C GLY A 267 25.70 -15.59 -13.63
N GLY A 268 26.58 -14.74 -14.16
CA GLY A 268 26.24 -13.67 -15.10
C GLY A 268 25.74 -14.23 -16.43
N GLY A 269 24.54 -14.82 -16.42
CA GLY A 269 23.77 -15.10 -17.61
C GLY A 269 22.81 -13.94 -17.86
N GLU A 270 23.00 -13.22 -18.97
CA GLU A 270 21.96 -12.37 -19.54
C GLU A 270 20.77 -13.24 -19.94
N GLU A 271 19.87 -13.54 -18.99
CA GLU A 271 18.50 -13.82 -19.38
C GLU A 271 17.81 -12.48 -19.62
N LYS A 272 17.58 -12.19 -20.91
CA LYS A 272 16.54 -11.24 -21.29
C LYS A 272 15.26 -11.73 -20.64
N GLY A 273 14.84 -11.05 -19.56
CA GLY A 273 13.60 -11.31 -18.88
C GLY A 273 12.50 -11.42 -19.93
N GLY A 274 12.01 -12.64 -20.14
CA GLY A 274 10.91 -12.89 -21.04
C GLY A 274 9.76 -11.99 -20.63
N ASP A 275 9.30 -11.20 -21.58
CA ASP A 275 8.16 -10.33 -21.44
C ASP A 275 6.99 -11.11 -20.82
N PRO A 276 6.49 -10.76 -19.62
CA PRO A 276 5.37 -11.45 -19.00
C PRO A 276 4.07 -11.34 -19.82
N TRP A 277 4.07 -10.52 -20.88
CA TRP A 277 2.93 -10.27 -21.76
C TRP A 277 2.85 -11.17 -23.01
N VAL A 278 3.80 -12.09 -23.22
CA VAL A 278 3.61 -13.13 -24.24
C VAL A 278 2.70 -14.21 -23.68
N ALA A 279 1.40 -14.08 -23.99
CA ALA A 279 0.46 -15.19 -23.91
C ALA A 279 1.09 -16.39 -24.65
N GLN A 280 1.36 -17.48 -23.93
CA GLN A 280 1.80 -18.74 -24.53
C GLN A 280 0.73 -19.22 -25.51
N SER A 281 0.91 -18.85 -26.77
CA SER A 281 0.15 -19.35 -27.89
C SER A 281 0.76 -20.70 -28.27
N GLY A 282 0.16 -21.81 -27.82
CA GLY A 282 0.58 -23.13 -28.32
C GLY A 282 0.12 -24.35 -27.52
N MET A 283 -0.86 -25.05 -28.07
CA MET A 283 -1.14 -26.49 -27.93
C MET A 283 -1.78 -27.01 -26.63
N MET A 284 -3.11 -26.93 -26.57
CA MET A 284 -3.96 -28.03 -26.12
C MET A 284 -5.11 -28.17 -27.12
N ALA A 285 -4.94 -29.07 -28.10
CA ALA A 285 -6.03 -29.50 -28.96
C ALA A 285 -6.88 -30.52 -28.19
N GLY A 286 -8.19 -30.27 -28.12
CA GLY A 286 -9.21 -31.25 -27.76
C GLY A 286 -9.55 -31.33 -26.27
N ASN A 287 -10.54 -30.54 -25.86
CA ASN A 287 -11.74 -31.12 -25.27
C ASN A 287 -12.90 -30.10 -25.24
N ASP A 288 -14.04 -30.59 -25.67
CA ASP A 288 -15.37 -29.97 -25.64
C ASP A 288 -15.72 -29.45 -24.24
N LEU A 289 -15.92 -28.13 -24.13
CA LEU A 289 -16.59 -27.50 -22.99
C LEU A 289 -17.53 -26.42 -23.53
N SER A 290 -18.81 -26.77 -23.51
CA SER A 290 -19.94 -25.84 -23.65
C SER A 290 -19.85 -24.69 -22.62
N PRO A 291 -20.41 -23.51 -22.93
CA PRO A 291 -20.23 -22.33 -22.09
C PRO A 291 -21.02 -22.47 -20.78
N VAL A 292 -20.30 -22.53 -19.67
CA VAL A 292 -20.85 -22.25 -18.34
C VAL A 292 -21.17 -20.75 -18.30
N ARG A 293 -22.44 -20.43 -18.07
CA ARG A 293 -22.91 -19.06 -17.87
C ARG A 293 -22.30 -18.51 -16.58
N ASP A 294 -21.55 -17.43 -16.72
CA ASP A 294 -21.03 -16.63 -15.60
C ASP A 294 -22.16 -15.72 -15.09
N GLU A 295 -22.85 -16.15 -14.03
CA GLU A 295 -23.70 -15.27 -13.22
C GLU A 295 -22.91 -14.77 -11.99
N GLY A 296 -21.78 -14.10 -12.26
CA GLY A 296 -21.03 -13.34 -11.27
C GLY A 296 -21.58 -11.92 -11.16
N ASP A 297 -22.37 -11.67 -10.11
CA ASP A 297 -22.84 -10.34 -9.70
C ASP A 297 -21.66 -9.38 -9.46
N ALA A 298 -21.48 -8.42 -10.38
CA ALA A 298 -20.56 -7.29 -10.22
C ALA A 298 -21.22 -6.20 -9.36
N SER A 299 -21.50 -6.52 -8.09
CA SER A 299 -21.96 -5.54 -7.11
C SER A 299 -20.76 -4.93 -6.36
N VAL A 300 -20.57 -3.62 -6.57
CA VAL A 300 -19.68 -2.77 -5.77
C VAL A 300 -20.14 -2.83 -4.32
N PRO A 301 -19.30 -3.18 -3.33
CA PRO A 301 -19.71 -3.17 -1.93
C PRO A 301 -20.07 -1.74 -1.49
N THR A 302 -21.35 -1.52 -1.18
CA THR A 302 -21.86 -0.33 -0.49
C THR A 302 -21.12 -0.14 0.85
N PRO A 303 -20.87 1.10 1.32
CA PRO A 303 -20.25 1.32 2.61
C PRO A 303 -21.05 0.63 3.73
N LEU A 304 -20.38 -0.21 4.52
CA LEU A 304 -20.96 -0.79 5.72
C LEU A 304 -21.33 0.33 6.70
N HIS A 305 -22.62 0.70 6.72
CA HIS A 305 -23.22 1.37 7.87
C HIS A 305 -23.16 0.40 9.05
N THR A 306 -22.21 0.61 9.96
CA THR A 306 -22.18 -0.09 11.24
C THR A 306 -23.20 0.55 12.18
N ALA A 307 -24.45 0.09 12.09
CA ALA A 307 -25.37 0.25 13.21
C ALA A 307 -24.86 -0.61 14.39
N PRO A 308 -24.89 -0.13 15.64
CA PRO A 308 -24.50 -0.93 16.79
C PRO A 308 -25.42 -2.16 16.90
N ALA A 309 -24.82 -3.34 17.07
CA ALA A 309 -25.56 -4.59 17.24
C ALA A 309 -26.48 -4.51 18.48
N PRO A 310 -27.73 -5.01 18.41
CA PRO A 310 -28.61 -5.05 19.56
C PRO A 310 -28.02 -6.03 20.59
N THR A 311 -27.73 -5.53 21.79
CA THR A 311 -27.35 -6.35 22.95
C THR A 311 -28.51 -7.29 23.30
N ARG A 312 -28.35 -8.58 22.98
CA ARG A 312 -29.19 -9.64 23.55
C ARG A 312 -28.87 -9.77 25.04
N GLN A 313 -29.79 -9.38 25.90
CA GLN A 313 -29.78 -9.82 27.30
C GLN A 313 -30.24 -11.29 27.34
N GLY A 314 -29.35 -12.17 27.76
CA GLY A 314 -29.59 -13.59 28.04
C GLY A 314 -28.95 -13.96 29.39
N PRO A 315 -29.42 -15.01 30.08
CA PRO A 315 -29.37 -15.10 31.53
C PRO A 315 -27.97 -15.40 32.08
N THR A 316 -27.66 -14.77 33.20
CA THR A 316 -26.50 -15.03 34.06
C THR A 316 -26.34 -16.51 34.37
N ARG A 317 -25.23 -17.12 33.93
CA ARG A 317 -24.72 -18.39 34.47
C ARG A 317 -23.61 -18.11 35.47
N GLN A 318 -23.72 -18.69 36.66
CA GLN A 318 -22.66 -18.77 37.66
C GLN A 318 -21.40 -19.40 37.06
N VAL A 319 -20.25 -18.81 37.38
CA VAL A 319 -18.93 -19.33 37.06
C VAL A 319 -18.54 -20.32 38.17
N ASP A 320 -18.58 -21.61 37.87
CA ASP A 320 -17.90 -22.62 38.68
C ASP A 320 -16.42 -22.65 38.30
N THR A 321 -15.57 -22.52 39.31
CA THR A 321 -14.11 -22.55 39.21
C THR A 321 -13.61 -23.97 38.89
N MET A 322 -12.88 -24.16 37.78
CA MET A 322 -12.15 -25.39 37.49
C MET A 322 -10.77 -25.41 38.19
N SER A 323 -10.41 -26.57 38.73
CA SER A 323 -9.18 -26.89 39.46
C SER A 323 -7.95 -27.08 38.55
N PRO A 324 -6.71 -26.99 39.09
CA PRO A 324 -5.48 -26.99 38.31
C PRO A 324 -5.02 -28.42 37.99
N THR A 325 -5.49 -28.98 36.88
CA THR A 325 -4.95 -30.25 36.31
C THR A 325 -4.87 -30.28 34.77
N SER A 326 -5.21 -29.20 34.07
CA SER A 326 -5.20 -29.16 32.59
C SER A 326 -3.95 -28.53 31.95
N ALA A 327 -2.99 -28.06 32.75
CA ALA A 327 -1.75 -27.43 32.25
C ALA A 327 -0.63 -28.45 31.95
N GLU A 328 -0.56 -29.57 32.67
CA GLU A 328 0.43 -30.64 32.41
C GLU A 328 0.07 -31.49 31.19
N GLU A 329 -1.22 -31.70 30.91
CA GLU A 329 -1.67 -32.41 29.69
C GLU A 329 -1.39 -31.60 28.42
N ALA A 330 -1.50 -30.27 28.47
CA ALA A 330 -1.18 -29.39 27.34
C ALA A 330 0.34 -29.32 27.06
N ALA A 331 1.18 -29.39 28.10
CA ALA A 331 2.64 -29.40 27.95
C ALA A 331 3.17 -30.72 27.35
N ASN A 332 2.56 -31.86 27.69
CA ASN A 332 2.95 -33.18 27.15
C ASN A 332 2.56 -33.38 25.67
N ILE A 333 1.50 -32.72 25.19
CA ILE A 333 1.11 -32.74 23.78
C ILE A 333 2.08 -31.90 22.92
N LEU A 334 2.62 -30.80 23.46
CA LEU A 334 3.63 -29.98 22.78
C LEU A 334 5.01 -30.64 22.73
N LEU A 335 5.42 -31.37 23.77
CA LEU A 335 6.71 -32.08 23.83
C LEU A 335 6.75 -33.31 22.90
N SER A 336 5.66 -34.07 22.80
CA SER A 336 5.58 -35.24 21.90
C SER A 336 5.56 -34.86 20.40
N ALA A 337 5.08 -33.67 20.05
CA ALA A 337 5.13 -33.15 18.68
C ALA A 337 6.57 -32.74 18.26
N THR A 338 7.43 -32.36 19.20
CA THR A 338 8.85 -32.04 18.94
C THR A 338 9.76 -33.26 18.82
N GLU A 339 9.41 -34.42 19.38
CA GLU A 339 10.25 -35.63 19.30
C GLU A 339 10.01 -36.47 18.04
N ALA A 340 8.88 -36.30 17.34
CA ALA A 340 8.53 -37.07 16.14
C ALA A 340 9.18 -36.59 14.81
N ARG A 341 10.03 -35.55 14.83
CA ARG A 341 10.78 -35.09 13.65
C ARG A 341 12.24 -34.74 13.97
N ARG A 342 12.97 -35.66 14.61
CA ARG A 342 14.44 -35.66 14.54
C ARG A 342 14.90 -36.17 13.19
N GLY A 343 15.18 -35.26 12.26
CA GLY A 343 15.69 -35.58 10.94
C GLY A 343 16.31 -34.42 10.18
N VAL A 344 16.80 -33.37 10.84
CA VAL A 344 17.64 -32.33 10.20
C VAL A 344 18.78 -31.97 11.15
N ARG A 345 20.00 -32.41 10.82
CA ARG A 345 21.22 -31.90 11.47
C ARG A 345 21.60 -30.59 10.77
N ILE A 346 21.43 -29.47 11.45
CA ILE A 346 22.18 -28.26 11.12
C ILE A 346 23.59 -28.46 11.67
N ARG A 347 24.60 -28.61 10.80
CA ARG A 347 26.01 -28.55 11.22
C ARG A 347 26.31 -27.11 11.59
N GLY A 348 26.44 -26.84 12.90
CA GLY A 348 27.00 -25.59 13.38
C GLY A 348 28.47 -25.46 12.97
N CYS A 349 28.84 -24.29 12.46
CA CYS A 349 30.23 -23.84 12.43
C CYS A 349 30.76 -23.87 13.86
N ALA A 350 31.80 -24.67 14.07
CA ALA A 350 32.54 -24.69 15.32
C ALA A 350 33.29 -23.36 15.49
N GLU A 351 33.17 -22.80 16.69
CA GLU A 351 34.13 -21.86 17.26
C GLU A 351 35.54 -22.48 17.18
N THR A 352 36.50 -21.68 16.70
CA THR A 352 37.88 -21.82 17.13
C THR A 352 38.23 -20.56 17.91
N SER A 353 38.56 -20.79 19.17
CA SER A 353 39.04 -19.85 20.15
C SER A 353 40.51 -19.49 19.93
N GLN A 354 40.91 -18.35 20.52
CA GLN A 354 42.25 -18.01 21.03
C GLN A 354 43.36 -17.64 20.02
N GLU A 355 43.77 -16.36 19.97
CA GLU A 355 44.88 -15.78 20.77
C GLU A 355 45.28 -14.36 20.26
N ARG A 356 45.49 -13.46 21.25
CA ARG A 356 46.12 -12.11 21.22
C ARG A 356 45.29 -10.90 20.79
#